data_AF-A0A1E8RGG3-F1
#
_entry.id   AF-A0A1E8RGG3-F1
#
_cell.length_a   1.000
_cell.length_b   1.000
_cell.length_c   1.000
_cell.angle_alpha   90.00
_cell.angle_beta   90.00
_cell.angle_gamma   90.00
#
_symmetry.space_group_name_H-M   'P 1'
#
loop_
_entity.id
_entity.type
_entity.pdbx_description
1 polymer ?
#
loop_
_entity_poly.entity_id
_entity_poly.type
_entity_poly.pdbx_seq_one_letter_code
_entity_poly.pdbx_strand_id
1 'polypeptide(L)'
;MKIYDNYNNYTYAKGNTEEELIQDWNEKAEENFSWILEDLGNFNEKEDENIKKFFEECTQEQENLIGIELIIKEINKIEVNKIKIYK
;
A
#
# COMPACT_ATOMS: atom_id res chain seq x y z
N MET A 1 11.75 8.74 9.68
CA MET A 1 10.53 8.76 8.85
C MET A 1 9.81 7.42 8.91
N LYS A 2 8.48 7.39 8.77
CA LYS A 2 7.70 6.14 8.69
C LYS A 2 6.39 6.32 7.93
N ILE A 3 5.90 5.25 7.32
CA ILE A 3 4.56 5.14 6.76
C ILE A 3 3.75 4.25 7.70
N TYR A 4 2.70 4.82 8.29
CA TYR A 4 2.02 4.21 9.41
C TYR A 4 0.51 4.37 9.31
N ASP A 5 -0.20 3.28 9.58
CA ASP A 5 -1.64 3.25 9.70
C ASP A 5 -2.07 3.47 11.14
N ASN A 6 -2.73 4.60 11.36
CA ASN A 6 -3.22 4.98 12.67
C ASN A 6 -4.44 4.18 13.11
N TYR A 7 -5.17 3.58 12.17
CA TYR A 7 -6.34 2.78 12.51
C TYR A 7 -5.89 1.39 12.95
N ASN A 8 -5.12 0.69 12.12
CA ASN A 8 -4.67 -0.68 12.37
C ASN A 8 -3.42 -0.78 13.27
N ASN A 9 -2.84 0.36 13.67
CA ASN A 9 -1.59 0.42 14.43
C ASN A 9 -0.45 -0.37 13.76
N TYR A 10 -0.34 -0.23 12.43
CA TYR A 10 0.59 -0.99 11.61
C TYR A 10 1.60 -0.08 10.90
N THR A 11 2.86 -0.51 10.82
CA THR A 11 3.92 0.22 10.11
C THR A 11 4.20 -0.47 8.78
N TYR A 12 3.85 0.22 7.70
CA TYR A 12 4.08 -0.27 6.33
C TYR A 12 5.54 -0.13 5.92
N ALA A 13 6.19 0.99 6.29
CA ALA A 13 7.59 1.24 5.99
C ALA A 13 8.26 2.17 7.01
N LYS A 14 9.58 2.09 7.14
CA LYS A 14 10.41 2.98 7.98
C LYS A 14 11.78 3.25 7.34
N GLY A 15 12.32 4.44 7.59
CA GLY A 15 13.66 4.83 7.13
C GLY A 15 14.16 6.07 7.86
N ASN A 16 15.48 6.23 7.96
CA ASN A 16 16.12 7.44 8.48
C ASN A 16 16.24 8.53 7.40
N THR A 17 16.30 8.12 6.13
CA THR A 17 16.22 9.01 4.96
C THR A 17 14.96 8.72 4.13
N GLU A 18 14.70 9.59 3.14
CA GLU A 18 13.63 9.36 2.17
C GLU A 18 13.91 8.12 1.31
N GLU A 19 15.16 7.95 0.87
CA GLU A 19 15.58 6.78 0.08
C GLU A 19 15.40 5.48 0.88
N GLU A 20 15.82 5.46 2.15
CA GLU A 20 15.61 4.29 3.02
C GLU A 20 14.11 3.98 3.21
N LEU A 21 13.26 5.02 3.33
CA LEU A 21 11.82 4.83 3.48
C LEU A 21 11.17 4.26 2.21
N ILE A 22 11.58 4.74 1.04
CA ILE A 22 11.10 4.26 -0.26
C ILE A 22 11.55 2.82 -0.49
N GLN A 23 12.81 2.50 -0.17
CA GLN A 23 13.34 1.15 -0.28
C GLN A 23 12.57 0.18 0.62
N ASP A 24 12.39 0.51 1.90
CA ASP A 24 11.64 -0.34 2.85
C ASP A 24 10.16 -0.50 2.45
N TRP A 25 9.56 0.51 1.80
CA TRP A 25 8.22 0.42 1.22
C TRP A 25 8.19 -0.60 0.07
N ASN A 26 9.07 -0.45 -0.92
CA ASN A 26 9.11 -1.32 -2.11
C ASN A 26 9.36 -2.78 -1.72
N GLU A 27 10.29 -3.04 -0.78
CA GLU A 27 10.62 -4.40 -0.31
C GLU A 27 9.45 -5.10 0.37
N LYS A 28 8.52 -4.36 0.97
CA LYS A 28 7.42 -4.92 1.77
C LYS A 28 6.05 -4.80 1.13
N ALA A 29 5.92 -4.09 0.00
CA ALA A 29 4.62 -3.74 -0.56
C ALA A 29 3.78 -4.99 -0.85
N GLU A 30 4.35 -6.03 -1.47
CA GLU A 30 3.64 -7.28 -1.77
C GLU A 30 3.07 -7.95 -0.50
N GLU A 31 3.89 -8.10 0.53
CA GLU A 31 3.45 -8.71 1.80
C GLU A 31 2.36 -7.86 2.47
N ASN A 32 2.61 -6.55 2.58
CA ASN A 32 1.73 -5.58 3.23
C ASN A 32 0.36 -5.46 2.57
N PHE A 33 0.26 -5.71 1.26
CA PHE A 33 -0.97 -5.53 0.48
C PHE A 33 -1.57 -6.85 -0.02
N SER A 34 -1.00 -7.99 0.36
CA SER A 34 -1.53 -9.33 0.02
C SER A 34 -3.00 -9.53 0.43
N TRP A 35 -3.46 -8.86 1.49
CA TRP A 35 -4.86 -8.86 1.93
C TRP A 35 -5.85 -8.39 0.84
N ILE A 36 -5.42 -7.54 -0.10
CA ILE A 36 -6.26 -7.11 -1.22
C ILE A 36 -6.73 -8.30 -2.06
N LEU A 37 -5.90 -9.35 -2.15
CA LEU A 37 -6.18 -10.54 -2.94
C LEU A 37 -7.09 -11.54 -2.21
N GLU A 38 -7.38 -11.37 -0.93
CA GLU A 38 -8.24 -12.27 -0.14
C GLU A 38 -9.68 -12.32 -0.69
N ASP A 39 -10.10 -11.28 -1.40
CA ASP A 39 -11.41 -11.15 -2.00
C ASP A 39 -11.54 -11.83 -3.38
N LEU A 40 -10.45 -12.36 -3.94
CA LEU A 40 -10.47 -13.00 -5.25
C LEU A 40 -11.36 -14.26 -5.27
N GLY A 41 -12.22 -14.35 -6.29
CA GLY A 41 -13.14 -15.47 -6.48
C GLY A 41 -14.41 -15.36 -5.64
N ASN A 42 -14.55 -14.32 -4.82
CA ASN A 42 -15.81 -13.99 -4.12
C ASN A 42 -16.80 -13.23 -5.02
N PHE A 43 -16.35 -12.79 -6.19
CA PHE A 43 -17.03 -11.86 -7.08
C PHE A 43 -17.14 -12.41 -8.52
N ASN A 44 -17.46 -11.53 -9.49
CA ASN A 44 -17.39 -11.87 -10.90
C ASN A 44 -15.99 -11.64 -11.50
N GLU A 45 -15.72 -12.21 -12.68
CA GLU A 45 -14.42 -12.13 -13.37
C GLU A 45 -13.88 -10.70 -13.52
N LYS A 46 -14.74 -9.74 -13.85
CA LYS A 46 -14.34 -8.34 -14.00
C LYS A 46 -13.95 -7.70 -12.66
N GLU A 47 -14.63 -8.06 -11.58
CA GLU A 47 -14.28 -7.59 -10.24
C GLU A 47 -12.94 -8.17 -9.78
N ASP A 48 -12.72 -9.46 -10.02
CA ASP A 48 -11.43 -10.12 -9.76
C ASP A 48 -10.26 -9.48 -10.54
N GLU A 49 -10.49 -9.10 -11.80
CA GLU A 49 -9.51 -8.35 -12.60
C GLU A 49 -9.20 -6.98 -11.99
N ASN A 50 -10.21 -6.26 -11.49
CA ASN A 50 -9.99 -4.97 -10.82
C ASN A 50 -9.20 -5.11 -9.53
N ILE A 51 -9.47 -6.17 -8.74
CA ILE A 51 -8.73 -6.47 -7.50
C ILE A 51 -7.25 -6.72 -7.83
N LYS A 52 -6.95 -7.56 -8.83
CA LYS A 52 -5.57 -7.82 -9.27
C LYS A 52 -4.86 -6.56 -9.72
N LYS A 53 -5.53 -5.75 -10.56
CA LYS A 53 -4.98 -4.49 -11.06
C LYS A 53 -4.68 -3.51 -9.93
N PHE A 54 -5.58 -3.43 -8.94
CA PHE A 54 -5.38 -2.57 -7.78
C PHE A 54 -4.21 -3.05 -6.90
N PHE A 55 -4.06 -4.36 -6.72
CA PHE A 55 -2.90 -4.93 -6.04
C PHE A 55 -1.59 -4.61 -6.78
N GLU A 56 -1.53 -4.78 -8.10
CA GLU A 56 -0.37 -4.43 -8.92
C GLU A 56 0.00 -2.94 -8.78
N GLU A 57 -1.00 -2.05 -8.80
CA GLU A 57 -0.80 -0.61 -8.60
C GLU A 57 -0.23 -0.28 -7.20
N CYS A 58 -0.68 -1.00 -6.15
CA CYS A 58 -0.19 -0.78 -4.79
C CYS A 58 1.22 -1.34 -4.54
N THR A 59 1.63 -2.33 -5.33
CA THR A 59 2.89 -3.08 -5.14
C THR A 59 3.98 -2.72 -6.14
N GLN A 60 3.65 -1.93 -7.16
CA GLN A 60 4.62 -1.42 -8.11
C GLN A 60 5.71 -0.61 -7.38
N GLU A 61 6.98 -0.88 -7.73
CA GLU A 61 8.12 -0.12 -7.21
C GLU A 61 7.96 1.39 -7.46
N GLN A 62 8.19 2.17 -6.42
CA GLN A 62 8.15 3.62 -6.46
C GLN A 62 9.56 4.20 -6.36
N GLU A 63 9.81 5.26 -7.13
CA GLU A 63 11.10 5.98 -7.12
C GLU A 63 11.07 7.21 -6.20
N ASN A 64 9.89 7.61 -5.72
CA ASN A 64 9.69 8.84 -4.95
C ASN A 64 8.46 8.75 -4.05
N LEU A 65 8.39 9.64 -3.05
CA LEU A 65 7.25 9.68 -2.12
C LEU A 65 5.93 10.07 -2.76
N ILE A 66 5.92 10.81 -3.88
CA ILE A 66 4.67 11.24 -4.52
C ILE A 66 3.89 10.02 -5.01
N GLY A 67 4.57 9.06 -5.62
CA GLY A 67 3.96 7.79 -6.05
C GLY A 67 3.35 7.01 -4.87
N ILE A 68 4.10 6.93 -3.77
CA ILE A 68 3.62 6.31 -2.52
C ILE A 68 2.41 7.07 -1.94
N GLU A 69 2.40 8.40 -1.96
CA GLU A 69 1.28 9.22 -1.48
C GLU A 69 0.00 8.98 -2.30
N LEU A 70 0.13 8.77 -3.62
CA LEU A 70 -1.00 8.43 -4.48
C LEU A 70 -1.57 7.05 -4.12
N ILE A 71 -0.72 6.05 -3.94
CA ILE A 71 -1.13 4.71 -3.52
C ILE A 71 -1.84 4.75 -2.15
N ILE A 72 -1.25 5.44 -1.17
CA ILE A 72 -1.84 5.64 0.16
C ILE A 72 -3.24 6.28 0.06
N LYS A 73 -3.42 7.25 -0.84
CA LYS A 73 -4.70 7.90 -1.04
C LYS A 73 -5.77 6.92 -1.55
N GLU A 74 -5.40 6.00 -2.43
CA GLU A 74 -6.33 4.98 -2.93
C GLU A 74 -6.64 3.94 -1.85
N ILE A 75 -5.63 3.44 -1.13
CA ILE A 75 -5.84 2.46 -0.03
C ILE A 75 -6.72 3.05 1.08
N ASN A 76 -6.54 4.33 1.43
CA ASN A 76 -7.36 5.00 2.44
C ASN A 76 -8.82 5.23 2.03
N LYS A 77 -9.19 4.98 0.75
CA LYS A 77 -10.61 4.95 0.34
C LYS A 77 -11.28 3.62 0.64
N ILE A 78 -10.49 2.56 0.82
CA ILE A 78 -10.97 1.26 1.26
C ILE A 78 -11.28 1.39 2.75
N GLU A 79 -12.43 0.86 3.17
CA GLU A 79 -12.87 0.96 4.55
C GLU A 79 -11.74 0.50 5.50
N VAL A 80 -11.61 1.17 6.64
CA VAL A 80 -10.73 0.73 7.76
C VAL A 80 -9.22 1.00 7.56
N ASN A 81 -8.82 2.04 6.82
CA ASN A 81 -7.42 2.47 6.72
C ASN A 81 -7.22 3.96 7.08
N LYS A 82 -6.11 4.28 7.78
CA LYS A 82 -5.68 5.66 8.05
C LYS A 82 -4.16 5.80 7.96
N ILE A 83 -3.63 5.43 6.80
CA ILE A 83 -2.21 5.45 6.47
C ILE A 83 -1.74 6.89 6.25
N LYS A 84 -0.60 7.26 6.85
CA LYS A 84 0.05 8.57 6.71
C LYS A 84 1.57 8.43 6.67
N ILE A 85 2.21 9.38 5.99
CA ILE A 85 3.67 9.55 6.01
C ILE A 85 4.04 10.51 7.16
N TYR A 86 4.96 10.07 8.01
CA TYR A 86 5.55 10.85 9.08
C TYR A 86 7.02 11.08 8.74
N LYS A 87 7.40 12.34 8.55
CA LYS A 87 8.78 12.73 8.25
C LYS A 87 9.54 12.89 9.57
#